data_AF-A0A8R1TZX6-F1
#
_entry.id   AF-A0A8R1TZX6-F1
#
_cell.length_a   1.000
_cell.length_b   1.000
_cell.length_c   1.000
_cell.angle_alpha   90.00
_cell.angle_beta   90.00
_cell.angle_gamma   90.00
#
_symmetry.space_group_name_H-M   'P 1'
#
loop_
_entity.id
_entity.type
_entity.pdbx_description
1 polymer ?
#
loop_
_entity_poly.entity_id
_entity_poly.type
_entity_poly.pdbx_seq_one_letter_code
_entity_poly.pdbx_strand_id
1 'polypeptide(L)'
;LELFCNEQRRQAMVYERKVEKVFWTIENDFENDPVKVLMNRNISTFRDCMKHISRLKADHMALAYANGSYKSVFEKLSGNGKMTPLDYNCQDKHHADAVNMAYWRTCAFLLGAVIDEAFAVDVQLVGPSKVDYHSGRFEYIARIENLPNWTPNSASIKFPDFSFFEDLFALTEKAVEKYITRTLTIEPLLVSLEFALDLFDSNVWKQELVHEMKHEAENGEEGVNIYRMGDFVDITYGPLIPYTSHIDKFALTKVEHENFEYRFIGVSVPKALKCSSYSWDLICNASVMPPVKERKLLEASSV
;
A
#
# COMPACT_ATOMS: atom_id res chain seq x y z
N LEU A 1 5.31 -9.42 14.09
CA LEU A 1 6.10 -10.23 13.14
C LEU A 1 6.06 -11.75 13.41
N GLU A 2 6.42 -12.21 14.61
CA GLU A 2 6.54 -13.66 14.88
C GLU A 2 5.23 -14.43 14.63
N LEU A 3 4.10 -13.91 15.12
CA LEU A 3 2.77 -14.49 14.88
C LEU A 3 2.48 -14.65 13.38
N PHE A 4 2.72 -13.61 12.57
CA PHE A 4 2.56 -13.65 11.11
C PHE A 4 3.40 -14.78 10.49
N CYS A 5 4.68 -14.85 10.83
CA CYS A 5 5.59 -15.87 10.30
C CYS A 5 5.15 -17.30 10.69
N ASN A 6 4.67 -17.48 11.92
CA ASN A 6 4.19 -18.77 12.40
C ASN A 6 2.92 -19.18 11.67
N GLU A 7 1.98 -18.26 11.46
CA GLU A 7 0.75 -18.53 10.71
C GLU A 7 1.04 -18.83 9.23
N GLN A 8 1.91 -18.06 8.59
CA GLN A 8 2.36 -18.31 7.22
C GLN A 8 2.99 -19.71 7.08
N ARG A 9 3.84 -20.12 8.03
CA ARG A 9 4.43 -21.47 8.06
C ARG A 9 3.37 -22.55 8.30
N ARG A 10 2.43 -22.33 9.22
CA ARG A 10 1.33 -23.27 9.50
C ARG A 10 0.51 -23.51 8.24
N GLN A 11 0.11 -22.45 7.54
CA GLN A 11 -0.63 -22.54 6.27
C GLN A 11 0.18 -23.29 5.20
N ALA A 12 1.47 -22.95 5.02
CA ALA A 12 2.34 -23.63 4.07
C ALA A 12 2.44 -25.14 4.35
N MET A 13 2.64 -25.55 5.60
CA MET A 13 2.70 -26.98 5.97
C MET A 13 1.38 -27.72 5.67
N VAL A 14 0.24 -27.05 5.79
CA VAL A 14 -1.06 -27.66 5.46
C VAL A 14 -1.17 -27.91 3.96
N TYR A 15 -0.82 -26.91 3.14
CA TYR A 15 -0.97 -27.00 1.68
C TYR A 15 0.10 -27.88 1.01
N GLU A 16 1.30 -27.96 1.59
CA GLU A 16 2.39 -28.78 1.04
C GLU A 16 2.19 -30.28 1.28
N ARG A 17 1.37 -30.69 2.26
CA ARG A 17 1.06 -32.11 2.50
C ARG A 17 0.40 -32.79 1.31
N LYS A 18 -0.43 -32.05 0.54
CA LYS A 18 -1.09 -32.56 -0.65
C LYS A 18 -1.25 -31.43 -1.66
N VAL A 19 -0.35 -31.40 -2.64
CA VAL A 19 -0.36 -30.39 -3.69
C VAL A 19 -1.52 -30.63 -4.66
N GLU A 20 -2.51 -29.75 -4.64
CA GLU A 20 -3.57 -29.68 -5.65
C GLU A 20 -3.19 -28.74 -6.79
N LYS A 21 -3.67 -29.04 -8.00
CA LYS A 21 -3.38 -28.25 -9.20
C LYS A 21 -4.56 -27.38 -9.61
N VAL A 22 -4.27 -26.16 -10.08
CA VAL A 22 -5.26 -25.23 -10.62
C VAL A 22 -4.82 -24.66 -11.95
N PHE A 23 -5.77 -24.45 -12.86
CA PHE A 23 -5.56 -23.84 -14.16
C PHE A 23 -5.87 -22.35 -14.11
N TRP A 24 -4.94 -21.55 -14.62
CA TRP A 24 -5.11 -20.11 -14.77
C TRP A 24 -4.93 -19.70 -16.22
N THR A 25 -5.82 -18.84 -16.69
CA THR A 25 -5.73 -18.20 -18.01
C THR A 25 -5.27 -16.77 -17.83
N ILE A 26 -4.18 -16.38 -18.48
CA ILE A 26 -3.61 -15.03 -18.42
C ILE A 26 -4.04 -14.30 -19.70
N GLU A 27 -4.85 -13.27 -19.54
CA GLU A 27 -5.22 -12.35 -20.60
C GLU A 27 -4.04 -11.42 -20.88
N ASN A 28 -3.67 -11.24 -22.15
CA ASN A 28 -2.56 -10.38 -22.57
C ASN A 28 -3.07 -9.45 -23.67
N ASP A 29 -2.97 -8.14 -23.46
CA ASP A 29 -3.47 -7.15 -24.42
C ASP A 29 -2.70 -7.15 -25.75
N PHE A 30 -1.47 -7.69 -25.76
CA PHE A 30 -0.55 -7.60 -26.90
C PHE A 30 -0.42 -8.88 -27.73
N GLU A 31 -0.87 -10.03 -27.22
CA GLU A 31 -0.78 -11.31 -27.93
C GLU A 31 -2.19 -11.86 -28.13
N ASN A 32 -2.53 -12.23 -29.36
CA ASN A 32 -3.88 -12.64 -29.74
C ASN A 32 -4.40 -13.88 -28.97
N ASP A 33 -3.52 -14.67 -28.34
CA ASP A 33 -3.92 -15.90 -27.66
C ASP A 33 -3.65 -15.83 -26.15
N PRO A 34 -4.66 -16.10 -25.31
CA PRO A 34 -4.49 -16.13 -23.86
C PRO A 34 -3.62 -17.32 -23.44
N VAL A 35 -2.70 -17.09 -22.51
CA VAL A 35 -1.76 -18.11 -22.04
C VAL A 35 -2.39 -18.92 -20.90
N LYS A 36 -2.43 -20.25 -21.03
CA LYS A 36 -2.88 -21.14 -19.95
C LYS A 36 -1.71 -21.71 -19.18
N VAL A 37 -1.76 -21.62 -17.85
CA VAL A 37 -0.73 -22.12 -16.94
C VAL A 37 -1.33 -23.07 -15.91
N LEU A 38 -0.57 -24.08 -15.53
CA LEU A 38 -0.93 -25.05 -14.48
C LEU A 38 -0.11 -24.75 -13.22
N MET A 39 -0.79 -24.34 -12.16
CA MET A 39 -0.20 -23.84 -10.92
C MET A 39 -0.55 -24.74 -9.72
N ASN A 40 0.08 -24.49 -8.58
CA ASN A 40 -0.21 -25.18 -7.33
C ASN A 40 -1.20 -24.35 -6.50
N ARG A 41 -2.34 -24.95 -6.15
CA ARG A 41 -3.37 -24.33 -5.31
C ARG A 41 -2.79 -23.93 -3.95
N ASN A 42 -3.12 -22.75 -3.46
CA ASN A 42 -2.69 -22.17 -2.17
C ASN A 42 -1.16 -22.07 -1.97
N ILE A 43 -0.36 -22.32 -3.00
CA ILE A 43 1.11 -22.27 -2.95
C ILE A 43 1.62 -21.24 -3.97
N SER A 44 1.19 -21.37 -5.22
CA SER A 44 1.55 -20.43 -6.29
C SER A 44 0.83 -19.09 -6.13
N THR A 45 1.42 -18.04 -6.69
CA THR A 45 0.88 -16.66 -6.69
C THR A 45 0.59 -16.15 -8.10
N PHE A 46 -0.10 -15.02 -8.22
CA PHE A 46 -0.27 -14.32 -9.51
C PHE A 46 1.05 -13.94 -10.17
N ARG A 47 2.06 -13.60 -9.35
CA ARG A 47 3.42 -13.40 -9.86
C ARG A 47 4.00 -14.65 -10.50
N ASP A 48 3.77 -15.82 -9.90
CA ASP A 48 4.30 -17.08 -10.43
C ASP A 48 3.65 -17.42 -11.77
N CYS A 49 2.36 -17.15 -11.94
CA CYS A 49 1.70 -17.22 -13.26
C CYS A 49 2.45 -16.38 -14.30
N MET A 50 2.75 -15.11 -13.97
CA MET A 50 3.45 -14.22 -14.90
C MET A 50 4.88 -14.63 -15.23
N LYS A 51 5.58 -15.31 -14.32
CA LYS A 51 6.93 -15.82 -14.61
C LYS A 51 6.95 -16.84 -15.75
N HIS A 52 5.85 -17.55 -16.00
CA HIS A 52 5.73 -18.44 -17.16
C HIS A 52 5.70 -17.68 -18.49
N ILE A 53 5.32 -16.40 -18.48
CA ILE A 53 5.33 -15.53 -19.68
C ILE A 53 6.64 -14.76 -19.73
N SER A 54 6.94 -13.96 -18.71
CA SER A 54 8.11 -13.10 -18.67
C SER A 54 8.41 -12.66 -17.24
N ARG A 55 9.67 -12.86 -16.82
CA ARG A 55 10.16 -12.34 -15.54
C ARG A 55 10.09 -10.82 -15.46
N LEU A 56 10.40 -10.11 -16.56
CA LEU A 56 10.33 -8.65 -16.62
C LEU A 56 8.88 -8.16 -16.40
N LYS A 57 7.91 -8.77 -17.08
CA LYS A 57 6.49 -8.42 -16.88
C LYS A 57 6.01 -8.76 -15.46
N ALA A 58 6.46 -9.90 -14.92
CA ALA A 58 6.14 -10.30 -13.55
C ALA A 58 6.69 -9.32 -12.50
N ASP A 59 7.85 -8.73 -12.75
CA ASP A 59 8.49 -7.78 -11.83
C ASP A 59 7.94 -6.34 -11.97
N HIS A 60 7.31 -5.99 -13.10
CA HIS A 60 6.64 -4.68 -13.27
C HIS A 60 5.14 -4.68 -12.94
N MET A 61 4.56 -5.85 -12.70
CA MET A 61 3.16 -5.98 -12.34
C MET A 61 2.86 -5.23 -11.03
N ALA A 62 1.85 -4.36 -11.04
CA ALA A 62 1.37 -3.66 -9.86
C ALA A 62 0.22 -4.40 -9.16
N LEU A 63 -0.68 -5.00 -9.94
CA LEU A 63 -1.85 -5.75 -9.46
C LEU A 63 -2.21 -6.89 -10.42
N ALA A 64 -3.07 -7.80 -9.96
CA ALA A 64 -3.78 -8.74 -10.82
C ALA A 64 -5.29 -8.48 -10.74
N TYR A 65 -5.95 -8.36 -11.88
CA TYR A 65 -7.42 -8.41 -11.92
C TYR A 65 -7.84 -9.86 -12.16
N ALA A 66 -8.37 -10.51 -11.14
CA ALA A 66 -8.62 -11.94 -11.11
C ALA A 66 -10.08 -12.25 -10.77
N ASN A 67 -10.74 -13.02 -11.63
CA ASN A 67 -12.15 -13.45 -11.47
C ASN A 67 -13.11 -12.32 -11.06
N GLY A 68 -12.91 -11.11 -11.60
CA GLY A 68 -13.78 -9.95 -11.31
C GLY A 68 -13.33 -9.05 -10.17
N SER A 69 -12.20 -9.36 -9.50
CA SER A 69 -11.70 -8.62 -8.33
C SER A 69 -10.23 -8.24 -8.46
N TYR A 70 -9.80 -7.14 -7.84
CA TYR A 70 -8.39 -6.73 -7.79
C TYR A 70 -7.66 -7.42 -6.65
N LYS A 71 -6.53 -8.04 -6.95
CA LYS A 71 -5.74 -8.86 -6.02
C LYS A 71 -4.29 -8.39 -5.96
N SER A 72 -3.68 -8.58 -4.79
CA SER A 72 -2.25 -8.34 -4.59
C SER A 72 -1.45 -9.39 -5.35
N VAL A 73 -0.32 -9.00 -5.95
CA VAL A 73 0.48 -9.84 -6.86
C VAL A 73 1.01 -11.12 -6.19
N PHE A 74 1.23 -11.08 -4.88
CA PHE A 74 1.70 -12.20 -4.07
C PHE A 74 0.59 -13.00 -3.37
N GLU A 75 -0.67 -12.67 -3.63
CA GLU A 75 -1.79 -13.45 -3.11
C GLU A 75 -1.80 -14.87 -3.70
N LYS A 76 -2.19 -15.84 -2.88
CA LYS A 76 -2.17 -17.26 -3.23
C LYS A 76 -3.37 -17.62 -4.10
N LEU A 77 -3.14 -18.50 -5.07
CA LEU A 77 -4.17 -18.95 -5.99
C LEU A 77 -5.07 -20.01 -5.34
N SER A 78 -6.29 -19.63 -5.04
CA SER A 78 -7.25 -20.43 -4.28
C SER A 78 -8.06 -21.41 -5.14
N GLY A 79 -8.17 -21.17 -6.45
CA GLY A 79 -8.94 -22.01 -7.38
C GLY A 79 -8.49 -21.84 -8.83
N ASN A 80 -9.29 -22.35 -9.76
CA ASN A 80 -9.12 -22.05 -11.18
C ASN A 80 -9.59 -20.63 -11.48
N GLY A 81 -9.04 -20.01 -12.50
CA GLY A 81 -9.46 -18.66 -12.83
C GLY A 81 -8.86 -18.08 -14.08
N LYS A 82 -9.17 -16.80 -14.27
CA LYS A 82 -8.55 -15.95 -15.26
C LYS A 82 -8.02 -14.68 -14.61
N MET A 83 -6.87 -14.22 -15.07
CA MET A 83 -6.24 -13.00 -14.60
C MET A 83 -5.86 -12.09 -15.76
N THR A 84 -5.96 -10.79 -15.53
CA THR A 84 -5.38 -9.75 -16.37
C THR A 84 -4.26 -9.08 -15.55
N PRO A 85 -3.01 -9.11 -16.04
CA PRO A 85 -1.90 -8.48 -15.35
C PRO A 85 -1.94 -6.96 -15.53
N LEU A 86 -1.84 -6.19 -14.45
CA LEU A 86 -1.95 -4.74 -14.49
C LEU A 86 -0.61 -4.08 -14.12
N ASP A 87 -0.22 -3.06 -14.86
CA ASP A 87 0.93 -2.21 -14.60
C ASP A 87 0.52 -0.72 -14.55
N TYR A 88 1.49 0.18 -14.35
CA TYR A 88 1.24 1.62 -14.22
C TYR A 88 0.84 2.33 -15.54
N ASN A 89 0.89 1.64 -16.69
CA ASN A 89 0.59 2.19 -18.01
C ASN A 89 -0.69 1.60 -18.63
N CYS A 90 -1.51 0.90 -17.83
CA CYS A 90 -2.77 0.33 -18.31
C CYS A 90 -3.68 1.42 -18.90
N GLN A 91 -4.24 1.12 -20.08
CA GLN A 91 -5.06 2.07 -20.84
C GLN A 91 -6.52 2.06 -20.39
N ASP A 92 -6.99 0.94 -19.84
CA ASP A 92 -8.33 0.87 -19.25
C ASP A 92 -8.40 1.75 -18.00
N LYS A 93 -9.40 2.64 -17.97
CA LYS A 93 -9.55 3.62 -16.91
C LYS A 93 -9.81 2.96 -15.54
N HIS A 94 -10.64 1.92 -15.49
CA HIS A 94 -10.98 1.26 -14.23
C HIS A 94 -9.77 0.52 -13.65
N HIS A 95 -8.98 -0.12 -14.50
CA HIS A 95 -7.72 -0.75 -14.10
C HIS A 95 -6.69 0.28 -13.65
N ALA A 96 -6.59 1.43 -14.34
CA ALA A 96 -5.70 2.52 -13.95
C ALA A 96 -6.06 3.09 -12.58
N ASP A 97 -7.34 3.34 -12.33
CA ASP A 97 -7.85 3.81 -11.04
C ASP A 97 -7.53 2.82 -9.92
N ALA A 98 -7.68 1.51 -10.17
CA ALA A 98 -7.34 0.47 -9.20
C ALA A 98 -5.84 0.38 -8.89
N VAL A 99 -4.98 0.48 -9.91
CA VAL A 99 -3.51 0.52 -9.76
C VAL A 99 -3.10 1.77 -8.97
N ASN A 100 -3.68 2.93 -9.28
CA ASN A 100 -3.44 4.17 -8.54
C ASN A 100 -3.84 4.02 -7.07
N MET A 101 -5.02 3.48 -6.78
CA MET A 101 -5.45 3.20 -5.41
C MET A 101 -4.48 2.26 -4.67
N ALA A 102 -4.03 1.16 -5.30
CA ALA A 102 -3.06 0.26 -4.66
C ALA A 102 -1.72 0.96 -4.38
N TYR A 103 -1.28 1.83 -5.29
CA TYR A 103 -0.06 2.63 -5.10
C TYR A 103 -0.18 3.56 -3.90
N TRP A 104 -1.24 4.37 -3.82
CA TRP A 104 -1.46 5.31 -2.72
C TRP A 104 -1.63 4.61 -1.37
N ARG A 105 -2.38 3.51 -1.34
CA ARG A 105 -2.50 2.66 -0.14
C ARG A 105 -1.17 2.09 0.31
N THR A 106 -0.31 1.71 -0.63
CA THR A 106 1.04 1.23 -0.30
C THR A 106 1.88 2.34 0.32
N CYS A 107 1.80 3.56 -0.21
CA CYS A 107 2.50 4.71 0.36
C CYS A 107 2.02 5.02 1.79
N ALA A 108 0.71 4.97 2.04
CA ALA A 108 0.15 5.10 3.38
C ALA A 108 0.60 3.96 4.30
N PHE A 109 0.57 2.71 3.83
CA PHE A 109 1.03 1.54 4.59
C PHE A 109 2.50 1.67 5.01
N LEU A 110 3.36 2.09 4.08
CA LEU A 110 4.78 2.36 4.35
C LEU A 110 4.95 3.47 5.40
N LEU A 111 4.16 4.54 5.28
CA LEU A 111 4.16 5.62 6.26
C LEU A 111 3.75 5.15 7.66
N GLY A 112 2.80 4.21 7.77
CA GLY A 112 2.46 3.54 9.03
C GLY A 112 3.68 2.92 9.71
N ALA A 113 4.50 2.18 8.95
CA ALA A 113 5.74 1.58 9.45
C ALA A 113 6.77 2.62 9.92
N VAL A 114 6.86 3.75 9.22
CA VAL A 114 7.76 4.84 9.58
C VAL A 114 7.32 5.49 10.89
N ILE A 115 6.03 5.78 11.04
CA ILE A 115 5.45 6.42 12.23
C ILE A 115 5.64 5.51 13.45
N ASP A 116 5.35 4.22 13.31
CA ASP A 116 5.49 3.22 14.39
C ASP A 116 6.90 3.22 15.01
N GLU A 117 7.93 3.37 14.17
CA GLU A 117 9.32 3.35 14.63
C GLU A 117 9.91 4.73 14.96
N ALA A 118 9.27 5.83 14.55
CA ALA A 118 9.89 7.16 14.60
C ALA A 118 9.81 7.82 15.97
N PHE A 119 8.76 7.52 16.74
CA PHE A 119 8.51 8.17 18.02
C PHE A 119 9.04 7.30 19.17
N ALA A 120 9.60 7.95 20.19
CA ALA A 120 10.09 7.30 21.41
C ALA A 120 8.98 7.04 22.45
N VAL A 121 7.74 7.40 22.12
CA VAL A 121 6.54 7.23 22.95
C VAL A 121 5.64 6.17 22.33
N ASP A 122 4.64 5.72 23.07
CA ASP A 122 3.68 4.75 22.55
C ASP A 122 2.83 5.37 21.43
N VAL A 123 2.73 4.64 20.31
CA VAL A 123 2.03 5.06 19.10
C VAL A 123 0.91 4.06 18.81
N GLN A 124 -0.32 4.55 18.81
CA GLN A 124 -1.49 3.76 18.43
C GLN A 124 -1.82 4.07 16.97
N LEU A 125 -1.36 3.22 16.05
CA LEU A 125 -1.70 3.35 14.62
C LEU A 125 -3.20 3.13 14.43
N VAL A 126 -3.90 4.09 13.81
CA VAL A 126 -5.32 3.95 13.49
C VAL A 126 -5.46 3.27 12.13
N GLY A 127 -4.78 3.80 11.12
CA GLY A 127 -4.77 3.24 9.76
C GLY A 127 -4.70 4.29 8.68
N PRO A 128 -4.72 3.87 7.41
CA PRO A 128 -4.80 4.79 6.28
C PRO A 128 -6.13 5.54 6.29
N SER A 129 -6.08 6.81 5.88
CA SER A 129 -7.29 7.63 5.71
C SER A 129 -8.15 7.09 4.57
N LYS A 130 -9.48 7.26 4.68
CA LYS A 130 -10.45 6.96 3.60
C LYS A 130 -10.58 8.10 2.58
N VAL A 131 -9.68 9.10 2.66
CA VAL A 131 -9.68 10.25 1.75
C VAL A 131 -9.51 9.81 0.31
N ASP A 132 -10.24 10.49 -0.58
CA ASP A 132 -10.17 10.28 -2.02
C ASP A 132 -8.74 10.51 -2.53
N TYR A 133 -8.15 9.50 -3.15
CA TYR A 133 -6.80 9.54 -3.71
C TYR A 133 -6.69 10.52 -4.89
N HIS A 134 -7.80 10.94 -5.49
CA HIS A 134 -7.82 12.03 -6.48
C HIS A 134 -7.38 13.38 -5.88
N SER A 135 -7.30 13.50 -4.55
CA SER A 135 -6.64 14.62 -3.87
C SER A 135 -5.13 14.70 -4.13
N GLY A 136 -4.52 13.66 -4.72
CA GLY A 136 -3.09 13.64 -5.04
C GLY A 136 -2.18 13.42 -3.82
N ARG A 137 -2.75 12.96 -2.71
CA ARG A 137 -2.04 12.71 -1.45
C ARG A 137 -2.44 11.38 -0.83
N PHE A 138 -1.51 10.78 -0.09
CA PHE A 138 -1.82 9.69 0.84
C PHE A 138 -1.75 10.21 2.27
N GLU A 139 -2.53 9.59 3.15
CA GLU A 139 -2.57 9.97 4.55
C GLU A 139 -2.59 8.74 5.44
N TYR A 140 -1.89 8.83 6.56
CA TYR A 140 -1.90 7.81 7.60
C TYR A 140 -2.21 8.46 8.95
N ILE A 141 -3.16 7.85 9.68
CA ILE A 141 -3.66 8.37 10.95
C ILE A 141 -3.02 7.56 12.07
N ALA A 142 -2.44 8.27 13.04
CA ALA A 142 -1.93 7.68 14.27
C ALA A 142 -2.38 8.52 15.46
N ARG A 143 -2.61 7.86 16.59
CA ARG A 143 -2.82 8.52 17.86
C ARG A 143 -1.56 8.40 18.69
N ILE A 144 -1.03 9.54 19.11
CA ILE A 144 0.22 9.60 19.85
C ILE A 144 -0.01 10.45 21.08
N GLU A 145 0.02 9.80 22.24
CA GLU A 145 -0.08 10.48 23.52
C GLU A 145 1.31 10.93 23.98
N ASN A 146 1.37 11.87 24.91
CA ASN A 146 2.63 12.31 25.53
C ASN A 146 3.68 12.84 24.55
N LEU A 147 3.25 13.62 23.55
CA LEU A 147 4.14 14.46 22.74
C LEU A 147 4.13 15.92 23.23
N PRO A 148 4.66 16.23 24.45
CA PRO A 148 4.67 17.60 24.94
C PRO A 148 5.55 18.47 24.05
N ASN A 149 5.02 19.60 23.60
CA ASN A 149 5.72 20.62 22.81
C ASN A 149 6.15 20.20 21.39
N TRP A 150 5.74 19.02 20.90
CA TRP A 150 5.91 18.73 19.48
C TRP A 150 4.80 19.44 18.70
N THR A 151 5.16 20.54 18.03
CA THR A 151 4.27 21.22 17.09
C THR A 151 4.55 20.69 15.69
N PRO A 152 3.62 19.91 15.10
CA PRO A 152 3.82 19.40 13.76
C PRO A 152 3.98 20.57 12.78
N ASN A 153 4.84 20.41 11.77
CA ASN A 153 5.18 21.47 10.81
C ASN A 153 5.88 22.68 11.45
N SER A 154 6.67 22.49 12.49
CA SER A 154 7.58 23.54 12.97
C SER A 154 8.66 23.78 11.93
N ALA A 155 8.45 24.79 11.08
CA ALA A 155 9.41 25.10 10.03
C ALA A 155 10.74 25.54 10.65
N SER A 156 11.80 24.80 10.38
CA SER A 156 13.17 25.19 10.76
C SER A 156 13.67 26.30 9.84
N ILE A 157 13.20 26.34 8.60
CA ILE A 157 13.50 27.41 7.63
C ILE A 157 12.21 27.84 6.92
N LYS A 158 11.93 29.15 6.92
CA LYS A 158 10.79 29.76 6.20
C LYS A 158 11.30 30.71 5.12
N PHE A 159 10.93 30.44 3.88
CA PHE A 159 11.01 31.35 2.74
C PHE A 159 9.60 31.77 2.29
N PRO A 160 9.44 32.82 1.47
CA PRO A 160 8.12 33.32 1.06
C PRO A 160 7.20 32.26 0.44
N ASP A 161 7.79 31.34 -0.34
CA ASP A 161 7.07 30.31 -1.10
C ASP A 161 7.42 28.87 -0.67
N PHE A 162 8.26 28.70 0.35
CA PHE A 162 8.78 27.40 0.75
C PHE A 162 9.02 27.35 2.26
N SER A 163 8.51 26.33 2.94
CA SER A 163 8.84 26.04 4.34
C SER A 163 9.48 24.68 4.43
N PHE A 164 10.63 24.61 5.07
CA PHE A 164 11.32 23.36 5.35
C PHE A 164 10.96 22.89 6.76
N PHE A 165 10.39 21.68 6.85
CA PHE A 165 10.00 21.05 8.10
C PHE A 165 10.97 19.91 8.41
N GLU A 166 11.93 20.16 9.31
CA GLU A 166 13.02 19.23 9.63
C GLU A 166 12.49 17.84 10.05
N ASP A 167 11.47 17.80 10.90
CA ASP A 167 10.86 16.53 11.34
C ASP A 167 10.24 15.74 10.18
N LEU A 168 9.55 16.42 9.24
CA LEU A 168 8.94 15.74 8.09
C LEU A 168 10.00 15.25 7.11
N PHE A 169 11.08 15.99 6.97
CA PHE A 169 12.23 15.56 6.20
C PHE A 169 12.87 14.32 6.82
N ALA A 170 13.07 14.29 8.15
CA ALA A 170 13.62 13.13 8.85
C ALA A 170 12.73 11.88 8.70
N LEU A 171 11.40 12.02 8.80
CA LEU A 171 10.45 10.93 8.54
C LEU A 171 10.53 10.47 7.07
N THR A 172 10.65 11.40 6.14
CA THR A 172 10.81 11.10 4.70
C THR A 172 12.12 10.35 4.43
N GLU A 173 13.22 10.79 5.01
CA GLU A 173 14.53 10.15 4.88
C GLU A 173 14.49 8.73 5.44
N LYS A 174 13.89 8.54 6.61
CA LYS A 174 13.67 7.21 7.20
C LYS A 174 12.85 6.30 6.27
N ALA A 175 11.78 6.82 5.66
CA ALA A 175 10.99 6.08 4.68
C ALA A 175 11.85 5.59 3.50
N VAL A 176 12.68 6.49 2.95
CA VAL A 176 13.54 6.21 1.80
C VAL A 176 14.64 5.21 2.15
N GLU A 177 15.39 5.44 3.23
CA GLU A 177 16.55 4.65 3.62
C GLU A 177 16.18 3.26 4.15
N LYS A 178 15.14 3.15 4.98
CA LYS A 178 14.77 1.86 5.56
C LYS A 178 13.88 1.00 4.66
N TYR A 179 13.03 1.60 3.84
CA TYR A 179 11.98 0.85 3.15
C TYR A 179 12.10 0.89 1.62
N ILE A 180 12.25 2.06 1.01
CA ILE A 180 12.22 2.21 -0.45
C ILE A 180 13.52 1.68 -1.09
N THR A 181 14.67 2.16 -0.63
CA THR A 181 15.98 1.79 -1.18
C THR A 181 16.34 0.31 -0.95
N ARG A 182 15.77 -0.32 0.08
CA ARG A 182 15.97 -1.75 0.39
C ARG A 182 15.12 -2.70 -0.45
N THR A 183 14.25 -2.18 -1.31
CA THR A 183 13.43 -2.97 -2.25
C THR A 183 12.69 -4.12 -1.58
N LEU A 184 11.95 -3.81 -0.51
CA LEU A 184 11.21 -4.80 0.28
C LEU A 184 10.00 -5.32 -0.48
N THR A 185 9.72 -6.61 -0.28
CA THR A 185 8.50 -7.27 -0.74
C THR A 185 7.36 -6.99 0.22
N ILE A 186 6.15 -6.81 -0.32
CA ILE A 186 4.91 -6.64 0.44
C ILE A 186 4.07 -7.90 0.25
N GLU A 187 3.94 -8.68 1.32
CA GLU A 187 3.34 -10.01 1.30
C GLU A 187 1.95 -10.00 1.94
N PRO A 188 0.87 -10.32 1.20
CA PRO A 188 -0.45 -10.56 1.79
C PRO A 188 -0.53 -11.93 2.45
N LEU A 189 -1.30 -12.03 3.52
CA LEU A 189 -1.71 -13.27 4.15
C LEU A 189 -3.19 -13.18 4.52
N LEU A 190 -4.00 -14.07 3.94
CA LEU A 190 -5.38 -14.25 4.37
C LEU A 190 -5.39 -15.02 5.68
N VAL A 191 -5.98 -14.45 6.72
CA VAL A 191 -6.05 -15.03 8.07
C VAL A 191 -7.51 -15.03 8.55
N SER A 192 -7.80 -15.88 9.54
CA SER A 192 -9.09 -15.88 10.21
C SER A 192 -9.31 -14.59 10.99
N LEU A 193 -10.58 -14.24 11.22
CA LEU A 193 -10.93 -13.08 12.04
C LEU A 193 -10.34 -13.16 13.46
N GLU A 194 -10.42 -14.34 14.09
CA GLU A 194 -9.87 -14.59 15.43
C GLU A 194 -8.36 -14.30 15.48
N PHE A 195 -7.59 -14.84 14.54
CA PHE A 195 -6.15 -14.60 14.48
C PHE A 195 -5.82 -13.11 14.29
N ALA A 196 -6.58 -12.40 13.46
CA ALA A 196 -6.37 -10.98 13.25
C ALA A 196 -6.66 -10.15 14.50
N LEU A 197 -7.71 -10.48 15.25
CA LEU A 197 -8.04 -9.81 16.50
C LEU A 197 -6.97 -10.04 17.57
N ASP A 198 -6.46 -11.26 17.68
CA ASP A 198 -5.34 -11.58 18.58
C ASP A 198 -4.05 -10.86 18.18
N LEU A 199 -3.78 -10.75 16.88
CA LEU A 199 -2.60 -10.04 16.37
C LEU A 199 -2.62 -8.54 16.74
N PHE A 200 -3.81 -7.94 16.79
CA PHE A 200 -4.01 -6.52 17.08
C PHE A 200 -4.63 -6.26 18.46
N ASP A 201 -4.50 -7.20 19.40
CA ASP A 201 -5.15 -7.12 20.72
C ASP A 201 -4.86 -5.82 21.49
N SER A 202 -3.62 -5.33 21.38
CA SER A 202 -3.19 -4.11 22.05
C SER A 202 -3.63 -2.80 21.38
N ASN A 203 -4.31 -2.86 20.23
CA ASN A 203 -4.69 -1.67 19.46
C ASN A 203 -6.17 -1.73 19.04
N VAL A 204 -7.02 -1.07 19.82
CA VAL A 204 -8.48 -1.04 19.65
C VAL A 204 -8.88 -0.54 18.25
N TRP A 205 -8.18 0.46 17.71
CA TRP A 205 -8.49 1.01 16.38
C TRP A 205 -8.23 0.01 15.26
N LYS A 206 -7.20 -0.83 15.43
CA LYS A 206 -6.90 -1.92 14.48
C LYS A 206 -7.91 -3.05 14.62
N GLN A 207 -8.42 -3.34 15.82
CA GLN A 207 -9.53 -4.29 15.99
C GLN A 207 -10.82 -3.81 15.30
N GLU A 208 -11.16 -2.52 15.43
CA GLU A 208 -12.29 -1.91 14.70
C GLU A 208 -12.09 -2.04 13.18
N LEU A 209 -10.88 -1.77 12.69
CA LEU A 209 -10.54 -1.89 11.27
C LEU A 209 -10.65 -3.33 10.77
N VAL A 210 -10.20 -4.32 11.57
CA VAL A 210 -10.37 -5.75 11.29
C VAL A 210 -11.85 -6.11 11.11
N HIS A 211 -12.72 -5.61 11.99
CA HIS A 211 -14.16 -5.84 11.88
C HIS A 211 -14.79 -5.17 10.66
N GLU A 212 -14.34 -3.97 10.28
CA GLU A 212 -14.80 -3.29 9.06
C GLU A 212 -14.39 -4.06 7.79
N MET A 213 -13.20 -4.67 7.82
CA MET A 213 -12.55 -5.24 6.64
C MET A 213 -12.80 -6.72 6.40
N LYS A 214 -13.53 -7.39 7.32
CA LYS A 214 -13.83 -8.81 7.19
C LYS A 214 -14.64 -9.09 5.92
N HIS A 215 -14.33 -10.21 5.29
CA HIS A 215 -15.04 -10.73 4.14
C HIS A 215 -15.14 -12.25 4.22
N GLU A 216 -16.11 -12.82 3.54
CA GLU A 216 -16.20 -14.27 3.38
C GLU A 216 -15.09 -14.75 2.45
N ALA A 217 -14.27 -15.68 2.94
CA ALA A 217 -13.30 -16.40 2.16
C ALA A 217 -13.97 -17.55 1.38
N GLU A 218 -13.24 -18.18 0.44
CA GLU A 218 -13.81 -19.25 -0.40
C GLU A 218 -14.30 -20.48 0.38
N ASN A 219 -13.78 -20.70 1.59
CA ASN A 219 -14.23 -21.77 2.48
C ASN A 219 -15.51 -21.41 3.26
N GLY A 220 -16.07 -20.21 3.07
CA GLY A 220 -17.25 -19.71 3.77
C GLY A 220 -16.94 -19.15 5.16
N GLU A 221 -15.68 -19.12 5.58
CA GLU A 221 -15.28 -18.51 6.85
C GLU A 221 -14.97 -17.02 6.67
N GLU A 222 -15.20 -16.22 7.71
CA GLU A 222 -14.80 -14.82 7.71
C GLU A 222 -13.29 -14.69 7.90
N GLY A 223 -12.66 -13.89 7.04
CA GLY A 223 -11.23 -13.61 7.10
C GLY A 223 -10.88 -12.19 6.67
N VAL A 224 -9.62 -11.84 6.88
CA VAL A 224 -9.03 -10.55 6.49
C VAL A 224 -7.65 -10.76 5.89
N ASN A 225 -7.25 -9.89 4.97
CA ASN A 225 -5.88 -9.84 4.48
C ASN A 225 -5.06 -8.92 5.37
N ILE A 226 -4.02 -9.48 5.99
CA ILE A 226 -2.96 -8.71 6.64
C ILE A 226 -1.74 -8.69 5.72
N TYR A 227 -0.92 -7.64 5.84
CA TYR A 227 0.25 -7.44 5.00
C TYR A 227 1.50 -7.36 5.84
N ARG A 228 2.59 -7.91 5.31
CA ARG A 228 3.93 -7.77 5.86
C ARG A 228 4.82 -6.99 4.91
N MET A 229 5.57 -6.04 5.44
CA MET A 229 6.65 -5.33 4.75
C MET A 229 7.87 -5.24 5.66
N GLY A 230 8.88 -6.07 5.40
CA GLY A 230 10.02 -6.21 6.33
C GLY A 230 9.55 -6.79 7.67
N ASP A 231 9.71 -6.03 8.75
CA ASP A 231 9.30 -6.41 10.10
C ASP A 231 7.92 -5.84 10.49
N PHE A 232 7.42 -4.89 9.70
CA PHE A 232 6.12 -4.27 9.89
C PHE A 232 5.00 -5.19 9.39
N VAL A 233 3.99 -5.42 10.23
CA VAL A 233 2.78 -6.18 9.90
C VAL A 233 1.58 -5.34 10.24
N ASP A 234 0.70 -5.13 9.28
CA ASP A 234 -0.47 -4.28 9.47
C ASP A 234 -1.62 -4.65 8.52
N ILE A 235 -2.80 -4.10 8.77
CA ILE A 235 -4.02 -4.24 7.98
C ILE A 235 -4.34 -2.93 7.25
N THR A 236 -4.82 -3.06 6.01
CA THR A 236 -5.20 -1.93 5.15
C THR A 236 -6.26 -2.34 4.14
N TYR A 237 -7.08 -1.38 3.70
CA TYR A 237 -8.17 -1.58 2.74
C TYR A 237 -7.68 -2.15 1.41
N GLY A 238 -8.05 -3.37 1.04
CA GLY A 238 -7.80 -3.97 -0.28
C GLY A 238 -6.32 -4.17 -0.66
N PRO A 239 -6.00 -4.35 -1.97
CA PRO A 239 -4.66 -4.78 -2.38
C PRO A 239 -3.59 -3.69 -2.41
N LEU A 240 -2.34 -4.12 -2.25
CA LEU A 240 -1.12 -3.30 -2.32
C LEU A 240 -0.26 -3.68 -3.53
N ILE A 241 0.65 -2.78 -3.93
CA ILE A 241 1.67 -3.08 -4.94
C ILE A 241 2.72 -4.03 -4.34
N PRO A 242 3.42 -4.85 -5.15
CA PRO A 242 4.24 -5.94 -4.61
C PRO A 242 5.55 -5.53 -3.95
N TYR A 243 6.13 -4.40 -4.34
CA TYR A 243 7.48 -4.02 -3.94
C TYR A 243 7.60 -2.54 -3.62
N THR A 244 8.37 -2.20 -2.60
CA THR A 244 8.71 -0.79 -2.30
C THR A 244 9.58 -0.16 -3.40
N SER A 245 10.27 -0.97 -4.20
CA SER A 245 11.08 -0.51 -5.34
C SER A 245 10.26 0.10 -6.48
N HIS A 246 8.93 -0.03 -6.44
CA HIS A 246 8.02 0.64 -7.36
C HIS A 246 7.82 2.11 -7.01
N ILE A 247 8.17 2.53 -5.79
CA ILE A 247 8.12 3.92 -5.35
C ILE A 247 9.44 4.58 -5.75
N ASP A 248 9.37 5.74 -6.42
CA ASP A 248 10.56 6.53 -6.80
C ASP A 248 10.70 7.77 -5.94
N LYS A 249 9.70 8.65 -5.99
CA LYS A 249 9.65 9.84 -5.16
C LYS A 249 8.65 9.65 -4.03
N PHE A 250 9.01 10.10 -2.83
CA PHE A 250 8.18 10.03 -1.64
C PHE A 250 8.52 11.20 -0.73
N ALA A 251 7.53 11.91 -0.22
CA ALA A 251 7.73 12.98 0.76
C ALA A 251 6.51 13.15 1.66
N LEU A 252 6.75 13.36 2.96
CA LEU A 252 5.76 13.94 3.86
C LEU A 252 5.77 15.45 3.67
N THR A 253 4.57 16.02 3.48
CA THR A 253 4.39 17.44 3.15
C THR A 253 3.76 18.21 4.29
N LYS A 254 2.87 17.59 5.06
CA LYS A 254 2.31 18.17 6.28
C LYS A 254 1.83 17.12 7.27
N VAL A 255 1.60 17.58 8.49
CA VAL A 255 0.87 16.86 9.53
C VAL A 255 -0.26 17.74 10.03
N GLU A 256 -1.49 17.27 9.93
CA GLU A 256 -2.62 17.89 10.61
C GLU A 256 -2.84 17.17 11.94
N HIS A 257 -3.31 17.87 12.97
CA HIS A 257 -3.58 17.22 14.24
C HIS A 257 -4.78 17.82 14.96
N GLU A 258 -5.49 16.97 15.70
CA GLU A 258 -6.58 17.33 16.60
C GLU A 258 -6.43 16.52 17.89
N ASN A 259 -6.14 17.20 19.01
CA ASN A 259 -5.76 16.57 20.27
C ASN A 259 -4.56 15.61 20.08
N PHE A 260 -4.77 14.31 20.33
CA PHE A 260 -3.77 13.25 20.21
C PHE A 260 -3.79 12.55 18.85
N GLU A 261 -4.70 12.92 17.95
CA GLU A 261 -4.80 12.33 16.62
C GLU A 261 -4.00 13.15 15.62
N TYR A 262 -3.08 12.48 14.94
CA TYR A 262 -2.18 13.06 13.95
C TYR A 262 -2.45 12.41 12.59
N ARG A 263 -2.70 13.25 11.59
CA ARG A 263 -2.83 12.88 10.18
C ARG A 263 -1.54 13.26 9.46
N PHE A 264 -0.71 12.25 9.19
CA PHE A 264 0.52 12.42 8.42
C PHE A 264 0.19 12.35 6.94
N ILE A 265 0.56 13.38 6.18
CA ILE A 265 0.14 13.57 4.80
C ILE A 265 1.39 13.67 3.92
N GLY A 266 1.35 12.97 2.79
CA GLY A 266 2.47 12.95 1.86
C GLY A 266 2.04 12.80 0.40
N VAL A 267 3.04 12.94 -0.47
CA VAL A 267 2.94 12.78 -1.92
C VAL A 267 4.01 11.82 -2.41
N SER A 268 3.74 11.16 -3.53
CA SER A 268 4.60 10.10 -4.05
C SER A 268 4.38 9.90 -5.55
N VAL A 269 5.42 9.45 -6.26
CA VAL A 269 5.36 9.13 -7.70
C VAL A 269 5.98 7.75 -7.96
N PRO A 270 5.30 6.86 -8.71
CA PRO A 270 5.84 5.55 -9.07
C PRO A 270 7.05 5.66 -9.98
N LYS A 271 8.00 4.73 -9.85
CA LYS A 271 9.21 4.64 -10.68
C LYS A 271 8.95 4.45 -12.17
N ALA A 272 7.82 3.86 -12.52
CA ALA A 272 7.39 3.73 -13.91
C ALA A 272 7.07 5.10 -14.55
N LEU A 273 6.71 6.11 -13.76
CA LEU A 273 6.31 7.44 -14.21
C LEU A 273 7.42 8.45 -13.93
N LYS A 274 8.15 8.84 -14.97
CA LYS A 274 9.24 9.81 -14.83
C LYS A 274 8.72 11.16 -14.34
N CYS A 275 9.31 11.69 -13.27
CA CYS A 275 8.99 13.00 -12.73
C CYS A 275 10.25 13.87 -12.64
N SER A 276 10.23 15.03 -13.30
CA SER A 276 11.32 16.00 -13.21
C SER A 276 11.42 16.60 -11.79
N SER A 277 12.55 17.22 -11.42
CA SER A 277 12.65 17.92 -10.14
C SER A 277 11.65 19.07 -10.05
N TYR A 278 11.52 19.86 -11.12
CA TYR A 278 10.53 20.93 -11.20
C TYR A 278 9.08 20.44 -10.98
N SER A 279 8.70 19.35 -11.66
CA SER A 279 7.36 18.75 -11.48
C SER A 279 7.15 18.22 -10.06
N TRP A 280 8.19 17.68 -9.44
CA TRP A 280 8.12 17.20 -8.07
C TRP A 280 7.93 18.31 -7.05
N ASP A 281 8.64 19.42 -7.22
CA ASP A 281 8.49 20.60 -6.37
C ASP A 281 7.06 21.16 -6.47
N LEU A 282 6.48 21.18 -7.68
CA LEU A 282 5.08 21.56 -7.87
C LEU A 282 4.10 20.63 -7.14
N ILE A 283 4.31 19.31 -7.21
CA ILE A 283 3.46 18.32 -6.52
C ILE A 283 3.55 18.51 -4.99
N CYS A 284 4.76 18.67 -4.45
CA CYS A 284 4.96 18.89 -3.02
C CYS A 284 4.28 20.18 -2.56
N ASN A 285 4.42 21.27 -3.32
CA ASN A 285 3.81 22.55 -3.01
C ASN A 285 2.27 22.52 -3.10
N ALA A 286 1.71 21.77 -4.04
CA ALA A 286 0.26 21.61 -4.15
C ALA A 286 -0.34 20.95 -2.89
N SER A 287 0.35 19.96 -2.33
CA SER A 287 -0.10 19.20 -1.15
C SER A 287 -0.27 20.04 0.13
N VAL A 288 0.51 21.11 0.27
CA VAL A 288 0.43 22.05 1.41
C VAL A 288 -0.52 23.23 1.16
N MET A 289 -1.04 23.40 -0.06
CA MET A 289 -1.93 24.53 -0.35
C MET A 289 -3.29 24.35 0.33
N PRO A 290 -3.86 25.41 0.93
CA PRO A 290 -5.24 25.38 1.42
C PRO A 290 -6.22 25.16 0.26
N PRO A 291 -7.37 24.49 0.48
CA PRO A 291 -8.35 24.15 -0.58
C PRO A 291 -8.84 25.34 -1.41
N VAL A 292 -8.79 26.54 -0.84
CA VAL A 292 -9.22 27.79 -1.49
C VAL A 292 -8.25 28.20 -2.62
N LYS A 293 -6.96 27.87 -2.53
CA LYS A 293 -5.97 28.17 -3.58
C LYS A 293 -6.00 27.13 -4.71
N GLU A 294 -6.25 25.86 -4.41
CA GLU A 294 -6.35 24.80 -5.43
C GLU A 294 -7.46 25.08 -6.46
N ARG A 295 -8.65 25.52 -6.03
CA ARG A 295 -9.73 25.85 -6.97
C ARG A 295 -9.34 26.95 -7.96
N LYS A 296 -8.64 27.99 -7.49
CA LYS A 296 -8.18 29.08 -8.37
C LYS A 296 -7.16 28.61 -9.41
N LEU A 297 -6.31 27.65 -9.07
CA LEU A 297 -5.34 27.06 -10.01
C LEU A 297 -6.04 26.17 -11.05
N LEU A 298 -7.00 25.34 -10.62
CA LEU A 298 -7.80 24.52 -11.54
C LEU A 298 -8.64 25.37 -12.50
N GLU A 299 -9.25 26.46 -12.00
CA GLU A 299 -9.98 27.44 -12.82
C GLU A 299 -9.05 28.19 -13.79
N ALA A 300 -7.82 28.51 -13.40
CA ALA A 300 -6.85 29.15 -14.28
C ALA A 300 -6.27 28.21 -15.36
N SER A 301 -6.29 26.89 -15.12
CA SER A 301 -5.80 25.87 -16.06
C SER A 301 -6.83 25.45 -17.11
N SER A 302 -8.08 25.87 -16.93
CA SER A 302 -9.22 25.54 -17.80
C SER A 302 -9.61 26.70 -18.74
N VAL A 303 -8.73 27.71 -18.89
CA VAL A 303 -8.85 28.85 -19.82
C VAL A 303 -7.80 28.76 -20.91
#